data_AF-A0A5E4QTC5-F1
#
_entry.id   AF-A0A5E4QTC5-F1
#
_cell.length_a   1.000
_cell.length_b   1.000
_cell.length_c   1.000
_cell.angle_alpha   90.00
_cell.angle_beta   90.00
_cell.angle_gamma   90.00
#
_symmetry.space_group_name_H-M   'P 1'
#
loop_
_entity.id
_entity.type
_entity.pdbx_description
1 polymer ?
#
loop_
_entity_poly.entity_id
_entity_poly.type
_entity_poly.pdbx_seq_one_letter_code
_entity_poly.pdbx_strand_id
1 'polypeptide(L)'
;MNRTGKQEPTPPEYALAAEMFDHFCSAGTMKQILALHREICNTLNLKPNRLPDFYPKLKAMLAGSWKAQALFKKFDARANHKVYAKGRSCPQTKVLIIGAGPCGLRAAIECQLLGAKVVVVEKRDRISRNNVLHLWPFVIHDLKALGAKKFFGKFCAGSIDHISIRQLQCILMKVSLLLGVEIHEGVSFEELLEPSVTNNAEVVGWRARVLPASHPVSQFEFDVLIGADGKRNTLQGFKRKEFRGKLAMAITANFINRHTEQEAAVPEISGVAFIFNQKFFKDLYEETRIDLENIVYYKDDTHYFVMTAKKHSLLDKGVLLQDHAEVSRLLSV
;
A
#
# COMPACT_ATOMS: atom_id res chain seq x y z
N MET A 1 0.55 -40.97 37.05
CA MET A 1 0.05 -40.03 36.02
C MET A 1 0.02 -38.63 36.62
N ASN A 2 0.89 -37.73 36.12
CA ASN A 2 0.78 -36.27 36.13
C ASN A 2 2.17 -35.71 35.78
N ARG A 3 2.46 -35.59 34.47
CA ARG A 3 3.56 -34.76 34.00
C ARG A 3 3.06 -33.33 34.01
N THR A 4 3.28 -32.64 35.12
CA THR A 4 3.31 -31.18 35.17
C THR A 4 4.45 -30.72 34.27
N GLY A 5 4.14 -30.44 33.00
CA GLY A 5 5.08 -29.82 32.08
C GLY A 5 5.42 -28.43 32.62
N LYS A 6 6.62 -28.28 33.19
CA LYS A 6 7.20 -26.96 33.44
C LYS A 6 7.24 -26.25 32.08
N GLN A 7 6.46 -25.19 31.91
CA GLN A 7 6.66 -24.27 30.79
C GLN A 7 8.08 -23.71 30.94
N GLU A 8 8.94 -24.00 29.98
CA GLU A 8 10.25 -23.37 29.90
C GLU A 8 10.05 -21.84 29.84
N PRO A 9 10.89 -21.06 30.55
CA PRO A 9 10.79 -19.61 30.52
C PRO A 9 10.94 -19.13 29.08
N THR A 10 10.07 -18.19 28.66
CA THR A 10 10.16 -17.59 27.33
C THR A 10 11.52 -16.92 27.19
N PRO A 11 12.29 -17.21 26.12
CA PRO A 11 13.59 -16.59 25.92
C PRO A 11 13.49 -15.05 25.95
N PRO A 12 14.43 -14.34 26.60
CA PRO A 12 14.38 -12.88 26.73
C PRO A 12 14.23 -12.16 25.38
N GLU A 13 14.86 -12.66 24.33
CA GLU A 13 14.76 -12.13 22.98
C GLU A 13 13.35 -12.22 22.39
N TYR A 14 12.57 -13.26 22.75
CA TYR A 14 11.19 -13.42 22.27
C TYR A 14 10.25 -12.43 22.97
N ALA A 15 10.50 -12.18 24.26
CA ALA A 15 9.76 -11.16 25.02
C ALA A 15 10.06 -9.75 24.46
N LEU A 16 11.34 -9.42 24.23
CA LEU A 16 11.74 -8.15 23.64
C LEU A 16 11.14 -7.96 22.24
N ALA A 17 11.20 -8.98 21.39
CA ALA A 17 10.60 -8.93 20.06
C ALA A 17 9.07 -8.76 20.11
N ALA A 18 8.39 -9.31 21.12
CA ALA A 18 6.95 -9.11 21.33
C ALA A 18 6.60 -7.66 21.67
N GLU A 19 7.41 -6.98 22.50
CA GLU A 19 7.23 -5.55 22.78
C GLU A 19 7.46 -4.69 21.53
N MET A 20 8.53 -4.98 20.78
CA MET A 20 8.81 -4.31 19.50
C MET A 20 7.69 -4.53 18.48
N PHE A 21 7.08 -5.72 18.47
CA PHE A 21 5.93 -6.04 17.62
C PHE A 21 4.71 -5.16 17.94
N ASP A 22 4.50 -4.80 19.21
CA ASP A 22 3.42 -3.89 19.60
C ASP A 22 3.64 -2.48 19.03
N HIS A 23 4.87 -1.98 19.08
CA HIS A 23 5.28 -0.73 18.44
C HIS A 23 5.17 -0.80 16.92
N PHE A 24 5.57 -1.92 16.31
CA PHE A 24 5.45 -2.16 14.87
C PHE A 24 3.99 -2.07 14.41
N CYS A 25 3.07 -2.68 15.17
CA CYS A 25 1.65 -2.59 14.88
C CYS A 25 1.12 -1.14 14.91
N SER A 26 1.65 -0.30 15.79
CA SER A 26 1.24 1.11 15.95
C SER A 26 1.99 2.09 15.04
N ALA A 27 3.09 1.68 14.42
CA ALA A 27 3.92 2.56 13.58
C ALA A 27 3.13 3.17 12.40
N GLY A 28 3.24 4.49 12.22
CA GLY A 28 2.45 5.25 11.23
C GLY A 28 3.25 5.75 10.03
N THR A 29 4.54 5.44 9.97
CA THR A 29 5.45 5.89 8.90
C THR A 29 6.25 4.73 8.33
N MET A 30 6.61 4.82 7.04
CA MET A 30 7.43 3.81 6.35
C MET A 30 8.75 3.56 7.10
N LYS A 31 9.44 4.64 7.51
CA LYS A 31 10.70 4.56 8.26
C LYS A 31 10.55 3.77 9.56
N GLN A 32 9.53 4.05 10.38
CA GLN A 32 9.31 3.33 11.64
C GLN A 32 8.95 1.86 11.38
N ILE A 33 8.07 1.58 10.41
CA ILE A 33 7.64 0.21 10.07
C ILE A 33 8.84 -0.64 9.66
N LEU A 34 9.69 -0.13 8.77
CA LEU A 34 10.87 -0.85 8.28
C LEU A 34 11.95 -1.00 9.35
N ALA A 35 12.20 0.05 10.14
CA ALA A 35 13.16 0.00 11.24
C ALA A 35 12.77 -1.05 12.29
N LEU A 36 11.53 -0.99 12.81
CA LEU A 36 11.04 -1.95 13.80
C LEU A 36 11.04 -3.38 13.27
N HIS A 37 10.68 -3.58 11.99
CA HIS A 37 10.75 -4.92 11.40
C HIS A 37 12.19 -5.45 11.30
N ARG A 38 13.14 -4.62 10.88
CA ARG A 38 14.57 -4.98 10.81
C ARG A 38 15.10 -5.33 12.20
N GLU A 39 14.77 -4.53 13.21
CA GLU A 39 15.18 -4.81 14.59
C GLU A 39 14.54 -6.10 15.12
N ILE A 40 13.23 -6.34 14.90
CA ILE A 40 12.57 -7.62 15.27
C ILE A 40 13.30 -8.80 14.62
N CYS A 41 13.61 -8.71 13.33
CA CYS A 41 14.34 -9.74 12.61
C CYS A 41 15.73 -9.97 13.19
N ASN A 42 16.47 -8.91 13.51
CA ASN A 42 17.81 -9.00 14.10
C ASN A 42 17.77 -9.64 15.50
N THR A 43 16.84 -9.20 16.37
CA THR A 43 16.63 -9.76 17.71
C THR A 43 16.30 -11.25 17.67
N LEU A 44 15.51 -11.68 16.68
CA LEU A 44 15.12 -13.08 16.49
C LEU A 44 16.09 -13.89 15.61
N ASN A 45 17.18 -13.28 15.14
CA ASN A 45 18.11 -13.87 14.17
C ASN A 45 17.39 -14.46 12.93
N LEU A 46 16.40 -13.74 12.42
CA LEU A 46 15.63 -14.07 11.22
C LEU A 46 16.05 -13.19 10.05
N LYS A 47 15.99 -13.75 8.84
CA LYS A 47 16.16 -13.00 7.59
C LYS A 47 14.91 -13.16 6.73
N PRO A 48 14.32 -12.08 6.20
CA PRO A 48 13.17 -12.15 5.31
C PRO A 48 13.42 -13.09 4.12
N ASN A 49 12.51 -14.03 3.91
CA ASN A 49 12.63 -15.06 2.89
C ASN A 49 11.24 -15.55 2.47
N ARG A 50 11.16 -16.56 1.60
CA ARG A 50 9.91 -17.21 1.22
C ARG A 50 9.08 -17.58 2.44
N LEU A 51 7.76 -17.59 2.27
CA LEU A 51 6.80 -17.84 3.34
C LEU A 51 7.15 -19.09 4.18
N PRO A 52 7.43 -20.28 3.59
CA PRO A 52 7.72 -21.48 4.39
C PRO A 52 9.00 -21.39 5.23
N ASP A 53 9.95 -20.54 4.83
CA ASP A 53 11.28 -20.44 5.44
C ASP A 53 11.36 -19.36 6.54
N PHE A 54 10.41 -18.42 6.53
CA PHE A 54 10.38 -17.24 7.41
C PHE A 54 9.17 -17.22 8.35
N TYR A 55 7.96 -17.18 7.80
CA TYR A 55 6.74 -16.89 8.57
C TYR A 55 6.46 -17.91 9.70
N PRO A 56 6.59 -19.23 9.51
CA PRO A 56 6.42 -20.20 10.60
C PRO A 56 7.38 -19.98 11.78
N LYS A 57 8.63 -19.58 11.51
CA LYS A 57 9.63 -19.31 12.55
C LYS A 57 9.30 -18.03 13.32
N LEU A 58 9.01 -16.94 12.59
CA LEU A 58 8.57 -15.68 13.18
C LEU A 58 7.35 -15.90 14.10
N LYS A 59 6.36 -16.64 13.61
CA LYS A 59 5.15 -16.97 14.35
C LYS A 59 5.43 -17.75 15.64
N ALA A 60 6.31 -18.75 15.58
CA ALA A 60 6.68 -19.56 16.75
C ALA A 60 7.42 -18.72 17.80
N MET A 61 8.35 -17.86 17.36
CA MET A 61 9.11 -16.97 18.25
C MET A 61 8.24 -15.89 18.89
N LEU A 62 7.17 -15.46 18.22
CA LEU A 62 6.18 -14.51 18.74
C LEU A 62 4.94 -15.20 19.35
N ALA A 63 5.05 -16.48 19.76
CA ALA A 63 3.95 -17.24 20.34
C ALA A 63 3.35 -16.59 21.61
N GLY A 64 4.19 -15.93 22.42
CA GLY A 64 3.77 -15.25 23.65
C GLY A 64 3.01 -13.95 23.44
N SER A 65 3.04 -13.34 22.25
CA SER A 65 2.32 -12.10 21.97
C SER A 65 0.88 -12.37 21.54
N TRP A 66 -0.08 -12.10 22.43
CA TRP A 66 -1.51 -12.23 22.13
C TRP A 66 -1.94 -11.37 20.92
N LYS A 67 -1.31 -10.21 20.74
CA LYS A 67 -1.57 -9.30 19.61
C LYS A 67 -1.08 -9.93 18.31
N ALA A 68 0.12 -10.53 18.32
CA ALA A 68 0.66 -11.26 17.16
C ALA A 68 -0.19 -12.50 16.84
N GLN A 69 -0.59 -13.29 17.84
CA GLN A 69 -1.44 -14.47 17.65
C GLN A 69 -2.76 -14.12 16.94
N ALA A 70 -3.39 -12.99 17.29
CA ALA A 70 -4.62 -12.55 16.65
C ALA A 70 -4.44 -12.20 15.16
N LEU A 71 -3.26 -11.73 14.76
CA LEU A 71 -2.89 -11.48 13.37
C LEU A 71 -2.55 -12.78 12.64
N PHE A 72 -1.72 -13.63 13.24
CA PHE A 72 -1.28 -14.89 12.63
C PHE A 72 -2.44 -15.84 12.36
N LYS A 73 -3.45 -15.89 13.23
CA LYS A 73 -4.69 -16.65 12.96
C LYS A 73 -5.34 -16.25 11.63
N LYS A 74 -5.30 -14.96 11.29
CA LYS A 74 -5.86 -14.44 10.03
C LYS A 74 -4.98 -14.80 8.83
N PHE A 75 -3.67 -14.65 8.97
CA PHE A 75 -2.71 -15.03 7.92
C PHE A 75 -2.75 -16.53 7.63
N ASP A 76 -2.83 -17.37 8.66
CA ASP A 76 -2.96 -18.82 8.52
C ASP A 76 -4.25 -19.19 7.77
N ALA A 77 -5.38 -18.56 8.11
CA ALA A 77 -6.64 -18.82 7.44
C ALA A 77 -6.56 -18.51 5.93
N ARG A 78 -5.86 -17.43 5.56
CA ARG A 78 -5.59 -17.09 4.15
C ARG A 78 -4.61 -18.08 3.52
N ALA A 79 -3.45 -18.32 4.13
CA ALA A 79 -2.38 -19.18 3.60
C ALA A 79 -2.81 -20.64 3.42
N ASN A 80 -3.81 -21.11 4.18
CA ASN A 80 -4.38 -22.45 4.07
C ASN A 80 -5.39 -22.60 2.92
N HIS A 81 -5.71 -21.55 2.18
CA HIS A 81 -6.56 -21.68 1.00
C HIS A 81 -5.88 -22.58 -0.05
N LYS A 82 -6.66 -23.48 -0.67
CA LYS A 82 -6.14 -24.55 -1.57
C LYS A 82 -5.24 -24.03 -2.69
N VAL A 83 -5.55 -22.85 -3.22
CA VAL A 83 -4.79 -22.19 -4.31
C VAL A 83 -3.31 -21.97 -3.98
N TYR A 84 -2.96 -21.81 -2.70
CA TYR A 84 -1.59 -21.56 -2.27
C TYR A 84 -0.78 -22.84 -2.04
N ALA A 85 -1.43 -24.01 -2.04
CA ALA A 85 -0.79 -25.31 -1.80
C ALA A 85 0.13 -25.32 -0.57
N LYS A 86 -0.26 -24.60 0.51
CA LYS A 86 0.56 -24.37 1.72
C LYS A 86 1.91 -23.67 1.42
N GLY A 87 1.92 -22.69 0.53
CA GLY A 87 3.12 -21.96 0.11
C GLY A 87 4.04 -22.77 -0.80
N ARG A 88 3.49 -23.67 -1.61
CA ARG A 88 4.25 -24.58 -2.49
C ARG A 88 3.87 -24.50 -3.96
N SER A 89 3.03 -23.53 -4.33
CA SER A 89 2.63 -23.34 -5.73
C SER A 89 3.77 -22.77 -6.58
N CYS A 90 4.61 -21.90 -6.00
CA CYS A 90 5.70 -21.20 -6.72
C CYS A 90 7.05 -21.23 -5.96
N PRO A 91 7.56 -22.38 -5.50
CA PRO A 91 8.68 -22.44 -4.57
C PRO A 91 10.02 -21.94 -5.15
N GLN A 92 10.23 -22.10 -6.45
CA GLN A 92 11.47 -21.69 -7.13
C GLN A 92 11.36 -20.34 -7.83
N THR A 93 10.17 -19.72 -7.83
CA THR A 93 9.93 -18.46 -8.52
C THR A 93 10.47 -17.28 -7.71
N LYS A 94 11.29 -16.45 -8.35
CA LYS A 94 11.75 -15.17 -7.82
C LYS A 94 10.97 -14.03 -8.48
N VAL A 95 10.35 -13.18 -7.68
CA VAL A 95 9.48 -12.09 -8.14
C VAL A 95 10.09 -10.75 -7.73
N LEU A 96 10.31 -9.87 -8.70
CA LEU A 96 10.58 -8.46 -8.46
C LEU A 96 9.31 -7.62 -8.72
N ILE A 97 8.95 -6.76 -7.77
CA ILE A 97 7.79 -5.86 -7.88
C ILE A 97 8.29 -4.42 -7.84
N ILE A 98 7.87 -3.62 -8.83
CA ILE A 98 8.20 -2.20 -8.90
C ILE A 98 7.07 -1.40 -8.28
N GLY A 99 7.34 -0.75 -7.14
CA GLY A 99 6.44 0.15 -6.44
C GLY A 99 5.77 -0.45 -5.21
N ALA A 100 5.90 0.23 -4.07
CA ALA A 100 5.23 -0.11 -2.81
C ALA A 100 3.89 0.63 -2.65
N GLY A 101 3.18 0.86 -3.75
CA GLY A 101 1.79 1.32 -3.72
C GLY A 101 0.83 0.25 -3.19
N PRO A 102 -0.45 0.57 -2.94
CA PRO A 102 -1.43 -0.43 -2.49
C PRO A 102 -1.49 -1.67 -3.38
N CYS A 103 -1.54 -1.49 -4.70
CA CYS A 103 -1.58 -2.59 -5.66
C CYS A 103 -0.30 -3.45 -5.63
N GLY A 104 0.88 -2.82 -5.58
CA GLY A 104 2.16 -3.54 -5.56
C GLY A 104 2.36 -4.36 -4.29
N LEU A 105 2.05 -3.78 -3.12
CA LEU A 105 2.10 -4.50 -1.84
C LEU A 105 1.04 -5.62 -1.79
N ARG A 106 -0.15 -5.37 -2.34
CA ARG A 106 -1.19 -6.41 -2.40
C ARG A 106 -0.78 -7.58 -3.29
N ALA A 107 -0.13 -7.32 -4.42
CA ALA A 107 0.45 -8.34 -5.28
C ALA A 107 1.59 -9.09 -4.58
N ALA A 108 2.46 -8.38 -3.86
CA ALA A 108 3.55 -8.97 -3.07
C ALA A 108 3.05 -10.01 -2.07
N ILE A 109 1.96 -9.69 -1.36
CA ILE A 109 1.30 -10.60 -0.42
C ILE A 109 0.84 -11.89 -1.11
N GLU A 110 0.19 -11.81 -2.28
CA GLU A 110 -0.25 -13.02 -3.00
C GLU A 110 0.93 -13.86 -3.49
N CYS A 111 1.95 -13.23 -4.09
CA CYS A 111 3.15 -13.94 -4.54
C CYS A 111 3.86 -14.64 -3.38
N GLN A 112 3.93 -14.00 -2.21
CA GLN A 112 4.51 -14.56 -1.01
C GLN A 112 3.69 -15.75 -0.49
N LEU A 113 2.35 -15.64 -0.51
CA LEU A 113 1.45 -16.74 -0.12
C LEU A 113 1.55 -17.94 -1.07
N LEU A 114 1.82 -17.74 -2.35
CA LEU A 114 2.10 -18.80 -3.33
C LEU A 114 3.43 -19.53 -3.07
N GLY A 115 4.32 -18.96 -2.24
CA GLY A 115 5.62 -19.53 -1.88
C GLY A 115 6.82 -18.98 -2.66
N ALA A 116 6.63 -17.93 -3.44
CA ALA A 116 7.71 -17.29 -4.19
C ALA A 116 8.67 -16.51 -3.27
N LYS A 117 9.89 -16.22 -3.75
CA LYS A 117 10.78 -15.22 -3.13
C LYS A 117 10.41 -13.85 -3.71
N VAL A 118 9.87 -12.97 -2.88
CA VAL A 118 9.36 -11.67 -3.33
C VAL A 118 10.27 -10.54 -2.84
N VAL A 119 10.66 -9.68 -3.79
CA VAL A 119 11.39 -8.44 -3.55
C VAL A 119 10.59 -7.27 -4.12
N VAL A 120 10.43 -6.20 -3.35
CA VAL A 120 9.76 -4.96 -3.76
C VAL A 120 10.78 -3.81 -3.75
N VAL A 121 10.86 -3.06 -4.84
CA VAL A 121 11.64 -1.81 -4.92
C VAL A 121 10.71 -0.61 -4.95
N GLU A 122 10.93 0.37 -4.08
CA GLU A 122 10.18 1.62 -4.03
C GLU A 122 11.12 2.81 -4.07
N LYS A 123 10.89 3.71 -5.03
CA LYS A 123 11.72 4.91 -5.22
C LYS A 123 11.68 5.85 -4.02
N ARG A 124 10.52 5.97 -3.36
CA ARG A 124 10.36 6.88 -2.22
C ARG A 124 10.85 6.25 -0.93
N ASP A 125 11.20 7.11 0.01
CA ASP A 125 11.58 6.78 1.38
C ASP A 125 10.45 7.02 2.40
N ARG A 126 9.29 7.49 1.90
CA ARG A 126 8.15 7.88 2.72
C ARG A 126 6.82 7.65 2.01
N ILE A 127 5.79 7.52 2.83
CA ILE A 127 4.39 7.44 2.42
C ILE A 127 3.71 8.76 2.80
N SER A 128 3.31 9.56 1.81
CA SER A 128 2.91 10.96 2.02
C SER A 128 1.55 11.36 1.44
N ARG A 129 0.80 10.45 0.81
CA ARG A 129 -0.47 10.79 0.15
C ARG A 129 -1.64 10.67 1.13
N ASN A 130 -2.28 11.80 1.41
CA ASN A 130 -3.42 11.88 2.32
C ASN A 130 -4.77 11.61 1.65
N ASN A 131 -4.86 11.75 0.32
CA ASN A 131 -6.09 11.51 -0.42
C ASN A 131 -6.71 10.17 -0.07
N VAL A 132 -8.04 10.14 -0.08
CA VAL A 132 -8.86 9.04 0.42
C VAL A 132 -9.41 8.22 -0.75
N LEU A 133 -9.35 6.90 -0.60
CA LEU A 133 -9.84 5.92 -1.56
C LEU A 133 -11.14 5.30 -1.04
N HIS A 134 -12.17 5.29 -1.89
CA HIS A 134 -13.34 4.45 -1.67
C HIS A 134 -12.98 2.96 -1.83
N LEU A 135 -13.61 2.11 -1.03
CA LEU A 135 -13.39 0.67 -0.96
C LEU A 135 -14.70 -0.07 -1.24
N TRP A 136 -14.69 -0.91 -2.26
CA TRP A 136 -15.80 -1.82 -2.49
C TRP A 136 -15.91 -2.87 -1.38
N PRO A 137 -17.11 -3.44 -1.14
CA PRO A 137 -17.32 -4.41 -0.06
C PRO A 137 -16.33 -5.58 -0.05
N PHE A 138 -15.97 -6.11 -1.22
CA PHE A 138 -15.01 -7.22 -1.30
C PHE A 138 -13.59 -6.80 -0.86
N VAL A 139 -13.19 -5.55 -1.11
CA VAL A 139 -11.89 -5.01 -0.70
C VAL A 139 -11.86 -4.82 0.82
N ILE A 140 -12.94 -4.32 1.40
CA ILE A 140 -13.10 -4.23 2.86
C ILE A 140 -12.96 -5.62 3.49
N HIS A 141 -13.64 -6.63 2.92
CA HIS A 141 -13.55 -8.00 3.40
C HIS A 141 -12.11 -8.56 3.28
N ASP A 142 -11.45 -8.37 2.15
CA ASP A 142 -10.06 -8.81 1.92
C ASP A 142 -9.09 -8.18 2.93
N LEU A 143 -9.16 -6.87 3.14
CA LEU A 143 -8.32 -6.16 4.11
C LEU A 143 -8.64 -6.58 5.57
N LYS A 144 -9.91 -6.82 5.92
CA LYS A 144 -10.30 -7.39 7.22
C LYS A 144 -9.74 -8.80 7.41
N ALA A 145 -9.71 -9.61 6.36
CA ALA A 145 -9.11 -10.94 6.36
C ALA A 145 -7.57 -10.89 6.48
N LEU A 146 -6.93 -9.82 6.02
CA LEU A 146 -5.49 -9.53 6.24
C LEU A 146 -5.21 -8.78 7.55
N GLY A 147 -6.20 -8.65 8.45
CA GLY A 147 -5.97 -8.08 9.77
C GLY A 147 -5.87 -6.56 9.83
N ALA A 148 -6.37 -5.83 8.82
CA ALA A 148 -6.34 -4.36 8.79
C ALA A 148 -6.80 -3.70 10.10
N LYS A 149 -7.87 -4.21 10.74
CA LYS A 149 -8.39 -3.69 12.01
C LYS A 149 -7.41 -3.80 13.19
N LYS A 150 -6.42 -4.70 13.12
CA LYS A 150 -5.36 -4.84 14.15
C LYS A 150 -4.24 -3.82 13.98
N PHE A 151 -4.01 -3.35 12.75
CA PHE A 151 -3.05 -2.28 12.45
C PHE A 151 -3.70 -0.89 12.48
N PHE A 152 -5.01 -0.81 12.28
CA PHE A 152 -5.78 0.42 12.25
C PHE A 152 -7.17 0.18 12.85
N GLY A 153 -7.35 0.49 14.14
CA GLY A 153 -8.59 0.19 14.86
C GLY A 153 -9.84 0.82 14.26
N LYS A 154 -9.70 1.99 13.61
CA LYS A 154 -10.76 2.73 12.91
C LYS A 154 -11.12 2.14 11.53
N PHE A 155 -10.40 1.14 11.03
CA PHE A 155 -10.60 0.58 9.69
C PHE A 155 -12.05 0.13 9.47
N CYS A 156 -12.76 0.84 8.58
CA CYS A 156 -14.16 0.61 8.23
C CYS A 156 -15.05 0.35 9.46
N ALA A 157 -14.92 1.22 10.48
CA ALA A 157 -15.81 1.22 11.64
C ALA A 157 -17.17 1.83 11.26
N GLY A 158 -18.27 1.22 11.70
CA GLY A 158 -19.61 1.64 11.31
C GLY A 158 -19.85 1.50 9.81
N SER A 159 -20.30 2.58 9.17
CA SER A 159 -20.57 2.67 7.73
C SER A 159 -19.39 3.18 6.90
N ILE A 160 -18.20 3.38 7.49
CA ILE A 160 -17.02 3.87 6.76
C ILE A 160 -16.59 2.86 5.70
N ASP A 161 -16.53 3.29 4.45
CA ASP A 161 -16.17 2.49 3.29
C ASP A 161 -14.96 3.05 2.53
N HIS A 162 -14.13 3.86 3.18
CA HIS A 162 -12.95 4.48 2.58
C HIS A 162 -11.73 4.44 3.50
N ILE A 163 -10.57 4.77 2.93
CA ILE A 163 -9.29 4.85 3.64
C ILE A 163 -8.30 5.80 2.94
N SER A 164 -7.50 6.56 3.70
CA SER A 164 -6.38 7.30 3.11
C SER A 164 -5.36 6.38 2.44
N ILE A 165 -4.79 6.83 1.31
CA ILE A 165 -3.77 6.07 0.55
C ILE A 165 -2.62 5.68 1.49
N ARG A 166 -2.17 6.61 2.32
CA ARG A 166 -1.06 6.35 3.25
C ARG A 166 -1.37 5.26 4.26
N GLN A 167 -2.56 5.25 4.84
CA GLN A 167 -2.93 4.27 5.84
C GLN A 167 -3.05 2.87 5.22
N LEU A 168 -3.61 2.77 4.01
CA LEU A 168 -3.65 1.53 3.25
C LEU A 168 -2.26 0.99 2.94
N GLN A 169 -1.33 1.85 2.50
CA GLN A 169 0.07 1.47 2.25
C GLN A 169 0.75 0.95 3.53
N CYS A 170 0.57 1.64 4.67
CA CYS A 170 1.13 1.19 5.96
C CYS A 170 0.61 -0.18 6.37
N ILE A 171 -0.70 -0.43 6.23
CA ILE A 171 -1.31 -1.73 6.55
C ILE A 171 -0.71 -2.84 5.67
N LEU A 172 -0.73 -2.66 4.36
CA LEU A 172 -0.25 -3.68 3.43
C LEU A 172 1.27 -3.91 3.53
N MET A 173 2.04 -2.88 3.85
CA MET A 173 3.48 -3.00 4.11
C MET A 173 3.74 -3.84 5.35
N LYS A 174 3.02 -3.60 6.45
CA LYS A 174 3.15 -4.43 7.66
C LYS A 174 2.84 -5.90 7.38
N VAL A 175 1.75 -6.18 6.65
CA VAL A 175 1.40 -7.55 6.25
C VAL A 175 2.50 -8.17 5.38
N SER A 176 2.98 -7.45 4.37
CA SER A 176 4.03 -7.92 3.45
C SER A 176 5.29 -8.34 4.21
N LEU A 177 5.77 -7.48 5.11
CA LEU A 177 6.97 -7.73 5.92
C LEU A 177 6.79 -8.96 6.82
N LEU A 178 5.66 -9.08 7.52
CA LEU A 178 5.38 -10.23 8.40
C LEU A 178 5.27 -11.57 7.65
N LEU A 179 4.97 -11.54 6.34
CA LEU A 179 4.98 -12.74 5.49
C LEU A 179 6.35 -13.06 4.89
N GLY A 180 7.35 -12.18 5.05
CA GLY A 180 8.72 -12.36 4.58
C GLY A 180 9.06 -11.66 3.27
N VAL A 181 8.20 -10.77 2.78
CA VAL A 181 8.51 -9.93 1.61
C VAL A 181 9.70 -9.01 1.95
N GLU A 182 10.68 -8.96 1.05
CA GLU A 182 11.81 -8.06 1.16
C GLU A 182 11.47 -6.72 0.46
N ILE A 183 11.64 -5.60 1.16
CA ILE A 183 11.26 -4.27 0.66
C ILE A 183 12.48 -3.35 0.74
N HIS A 184 12.80 -2.70 -0.38
CA HIS A 184 13.86 -1.71 -0.51
C HIS A 184 13.27 -0.34 -0.87
N GLU A 185 13.27 0.57 0.10
CA GLU A 185 12.90 1.97 -0.03
C GLU A 185 14.06 2.82 -0.58
N GLY A 186 13.75 3.95 -1.22
CA GLY A 186 14.77 4.83 -1.81
C GLY A 186 15.46 4.25 -3.05
N VAL A 187 14.92 3.18 -3.65
CA VAL A 187 15.51 2.49 -4.79
C VAL A 187 14.60 2.60 -6.01
N SER A 188 15.09 3.27 -7.06
CA SER A 188 14.36 3.37 -8.33
C SER A 188 14.70 2.19 -9.24
N PHE A 189 13.70 1.59 -9.86
CA PHE A 189 13.90 0.75 -11.04
C PHE A 189 14.10 1.65 -12.25
N GLU A 190 15.14 1.39 -13.04
CA GLU A 190 15.46 2.16 -14.25
C GLU A 190 15.26 1.31 -15.51
N GLU A 191 15.77 0.08 -15.53
CA GLU A 191 15.81 -0.74 -16.74
C GLU A 191 15.81 -2.24 -16.41
N LEU A 192 15.23 -3.05 -17.30
CA LEU A 192 15.32 -4.51 -17.28
C LEU A 192 16.60 -4.94 -17.99
N LEU A 193 17.45 -5.72 -17.31
CA LEU A 193 18.69 -6.26 -17.87
C LEU A 193 18.44 -7.69 -18.36
N GLU A 194 18.71 -7.92 -19.64
CA GLU A 194 18.59 -9.25 -20.25
C GLU A 194 19.66 -10.22 -19.71
N PRO A 195 19.38 -11.54 -19.75
CA PRO A 195 20.35 -12.56 -19.39
C PRO A 195 21.61 -12.43 -20.23
N SER A 196 22.77 -12.63 -19.60
CA SER A 196 24.07 -12.53 -20.26
C SER A 196 25.05 -13.59 -19.76
N VAL A 197 26.04 -13.92 -20.58
CA VAL A 197 27.13 -14.82 -20.22
C VAL A 197 28.31 -13.96 -19.76
N THR A 198 28.81 -14.22 -18.56
CA THR A 198 29.98 -13.51 -18.02
C THR A 198 31.28 -14.00 -18.66
N ASN A 199 32.37 -13.26 -18.46
CA ASN A 199 33.71 -13.66 -18.93
C ASN A 199 34.17 -15.02 -18.39
N ASN A 200 33.58 -15.49 -17.28
CA ASN A 200 33.87 -16.79 -16.66
C ASN A 200 32.93 -17.91 -17.16
N ALA A 201 32.19 -17.67 -18.25
CA ALA A 201 31.18 -18.58 -18.81
C ALA A 201 29.98 -18.90 -17.88
N GLU A 202 29.74 -18.07 -16.85
CA GLU A 202 28.54 -18.18 -16.01
C GLU A 202 27.36 -17.45 -16.66
N VAL A 203 26.18 -18.09 -16.67
CA VAL A 203 24.94 -17.48 -17.15
C VAL A 203 24.30 -16.71 -16.01
N VAL A 204 24.10 -15.41 -16.21
CA VAL A 204 23.34 -14.53 -15.31
C VAL A 204 21.97 -14.30 -15.91
N GLY A 205 20.92 -14.55 -15.13
CA GLY A 205 19.53 -14.36 -15.52
C GLY A 205 19.08 -12.90 -15.59
N TRP A 206 17.77 -12.70 -15.68
CA TRP A 206 17.15 -11.37 -15.72
C TRP A 206 17.40 -10.61 -14.43
N ARG A 207 17.83 -9.35 -14.55
CA ARG A 207 18.09 -8.46 -13.41
C ARG A 207 17.50 -7.07 -13.65
N ALA A 208 17.56 -6.22 -12.63
CA ALA A 208 17.13 -4.84 -12.72
C ALA A 208 18.32 -3.89 -12.59
N ARG A 209 18.42 -2.93 -13.51
CA ARG A 209 19.20 -1.72 -13.26
C ARG A 209 18.41 -0.87 -12.29
N VAL A 210 19.05 -0.48 -11.21
CA VAL A 210 18.45 0.33 -10.15
C VAL A 210 19.28 1.57 -9.84
N LEU A 211 18.65 2.55 -9.21
CA LEU A 211 19.32 3.73 -8.65
C LEU A 211 19.09 3.77 -7.13
N PRO A 212 20.14 3.78 -6.29
CA PRO A 212 21.57 3.77 -6.66
C PRO A 212 22.03 2.42 -7.22
N ALA A 213 22.94 2.44 -8.21
CA ALA A 213 23.40 1.23 -8.91
C ALA A 213 24.18 0.25 -8.00
N SER A 214 24.78 0.75 -6.92
CA SER A 214 25.47 -0.05 -5.91
C SER A 214 24.53 -0.79 -4.96
N HIS A 215 23.22 -0.56 -5.03
CA HIS A 215 22.26 -1.20 -4.14
C HIS A 215 22.28 -2.73 -4.35
N PRO A 216 22.29 -3.57 -3.28
CA PRO A 216 22.40 -5.02 -3.39
C PRO A 216 21.34 -5.69 -4.29
N VAL A 217 20.14 -5.10 -4.37
CA VAL A 217 19.05 -5.60 -5.24
C VAL A 217 19.42 -5.63 -6.73
N SER A 218 20.46 -4.89 -7.17
CA SER A 218 20.99 -4.96 -8.54
C SER A 218 21.50 -6.36 -8.91
N GLN A 219 21.86 -7.18 -7.92
CA GLN A 219 22.30 -8.56 -8.09
C GLN A 219 21.16 -9.57 -7.98
N PHE A 220 19.93 -9.12 -7.70
CA PHE A 220 18.78 -10.02 -7.58
C PHE A 220 18.31 -10.46 -8.96
N GLU A 221 18.53 -11.73 -9.28
CA GLU A 221 17.96 -12.39 -10.45
C GLU A 221 16.51 -12.79 -10.18
N PHE A 222 15.61 -12.54 -11.14
CA PHE A 222 14.19 -12.85 -11.02
C PHE A 222 13.59 -13.46 -12.29
N ASP A 223 12.54 -14.25 -12.11
CA ASP A 223 11.82 -14.92 -13.20
C ASP A 223 10.53 -14.16 -13.57
N VAL A 224 10.03 -13.35 -12.63
CA VAL A 224 8.77 -12.61 -12.76
C VAL A 224 8.99 -11.15 -12.37
N LEU A 225 8.53 -10.25 -13.22
CA LEU A 225 8.55 -8.81 -12.99
C LEU A 225 7.13 -8.24 -13.00
N ILE A 226 6.75 -7.54 -11.93
CA ILE A 226 5.43 -6.92 -11.80
C ILE A 226 5.60 -5.39 -11.73
N GLY A 227 5.12 -4.68 -12.75
CA GLY A 227 5.04 -3.22 -12.77
C GLY A 227 3.82 -2.72 -12.02
N ALA A 228 4.01 -2.14 -10.83
CA ALA A 228 2.96 -1.54 -9.99
C ALA A 228 3.33 -0.10 -9.55
N ASP A 229 4.08 0.61 -10.38
CA ASP A 229 4.68 1.93 -10.14
C ASP A 229 3.78 3.12 -10.55
N GLY A 230 2.51 2.83 -10.83
CA GLY A 230 1.47 3.80 -11.17
C GLY A 230 1.63 4.35 -12.59
N LYS A 231 1.32 5.64 -12.79
CA LYS A 231 1.34 6.27 -14.13
C LYS A 231 2.73 6.30 -14.76
N ARG A 232 3.81 6.25 -13.97
CA ARG A 232 5.18 6.31 -14.50
C ARG A 232 5.46 5.16 -15.46
N ASN A 233 4.97 3.97 -15.12
CA ASN A 233 5.04 2.77 -15.95
C ASN A 233 6.43 2.55 -16.56
N THR A 234 7.42 2.29 -15.71
CA THR A 234 8.82 2.13 -16.12
C THR A 234 9.08 0.91 -17.01
N LEU A 235 8.13 -0.01 -17.17
CA LEU A 235 8.26 -1.17 -18.05
C LEU A 235 7.96 -0.82 -19.51
N GLN A 236 8.95 -1.05 -20.36
CA GLN A 236 8.84 -0.90 -21.81
C GLN A 236 8.09 -2.10 -22.44
N GLY A 237 7.70 -1.97 -23.71
CA GLY A 237 7.03 -3.04 -24.48
C GLY A 237 5.50 -3.10 -24.34
N PHE A 238 4.89 -2.38 -23.39
CA PHE A 238 3.43 -2.37 -23.20
C PHE A 238 2.77 -1.21 -23.95
N LYS A 239 2.10 -1.49 -25.07
CA LYS A 239 1.28 -0.50 -25.79
C LYS A 239 0.12 -0.02 -24.91
N ARG A 240 -0.09 1.30 -24.85
CA ARG A 240 -1.16 1.93 -24.07
C ARG A 240 -2.27 2.45 -24.97
N LYS A 241 -3.51 2.27 -24.53
CA LYS A 241 -4.68 2.88 -25.17
C LYS A 241 -4.99 4.16 -24.43
N GLU A 242 -4.88 5.29 -25.11
CA GLU A 242 -5.31 6.57 -24.58
C GLU A 242 -6.78 6.80 -24.97
N PHE A 243 -7.63 7.07 -23.98
CA PHE A 243 -9.00 7.51 -24.21
C PHE A 243 -9.09 8.99 -23.85
N ARG A 244 -9.29 9.83 -24.87
CA ARG A 244 -9.48 11.27 -24.67
C ARG A 244 -10.97 11.58 -24.66
N GLY A 245 -11.48 11.90 -23.46
CA GLY A 245 -12.84 12.39 -23.27
C GLY A 245 -12.91 13.92 -23.34
N LYS A 246 -14.02 14.47 -22.84
CA LYS A 246 -14.13 15.92 -22.58
C LYS A 246 -13.11 16.35 -21.52
N LEU A 247 -12.71 17.62 -21.58
CA LEU A 247 -11.86 18.20 -20.55
C LEU A 247 -12.56 18.11 -19.19
N ALA A 248 -11.91 17.45 -18.24
CA ALA A 248 -12.36 17.34 -16.86
C ALA A 248 -11.16 17.63 -15.94
N MET A 249 -11.36 18.53 -14.98
CA MET A 249 -10.31 18.95 -14.04
C MET A 249 -10.75 18.64 -12.62
N ALA A 250 -10.10 17.66 -12.02
CA ALA A 250 -10.34 17.26 -10.64
C ALA A 250 -9.42 18.02 -9.68
N ILE A 251 -10.00 18.57 -8.62
CA ILE A 251 -9.29 19.21 -7.51
C ILE A 251 -9.51 18.35 -6.27
N THR A 252 -8.42 18.03 -5.57
CA THR A 252 -8.49 17.33 -4.27
C THR A 252 -7.97 18.24 -3.16
N ALA A 253 -8.69 18.32 -2.05
CA ALA A 253 -8.30 19.08 -0.87
C ALA A 253 -8.38 18.20 0.38
N ASN A 254 -7.45 18.41 1.32
CA ASN A 254 -7.45 17.74 2.61
C ASN A 254 -7.37 18.81 3.70
N PHE A 255 -8.38 18.91 4.55
CA PHE A 255 -8.38 19.79 5.72
C PHE A 255 -8.14 19.00 7.00
N ILE A 256 -7.58 19.65 8.01
CA ILE A 256 -7.34 19.03 9.33
C ILE A 256 -8.68 18.62 9.94
N ASN A 257 -8.81 17.35 10.31
CA ASN A 257 -9.92 16.82 11.11
C ASN A 257 -9.46 16.75 12.57
N ARG A 258 -10.04 17.57 13.45
CA ARG A 258 -9.70 17.58 14.89
C ARG A 258 -10.48 16.56 15.70
N HIS A 259 -11.41 15.84 15.06
CA HIS A 259 -12.28 14.85 15.66
C HIS A 259 -13.18 15.40 16.78
N THR A 260 -13.64 16.64 16.66
CA THR A 260 -14.66 17.20 17.56
C THR A 260 -16.03 16.55 17.31
N GLU A 261 -16.94 16.65 18.28
CA GLU A 261 -18.32 16.17 18.12
C GLU A 261 -19.03 16.89 16.96
N GLN A 262 -18.77 18.18 16.77
CA GLN A 262 -19.33 18.97 15.66
C GLN A 262 -18.82 18.47 14.31
N GLU A 263 -17.51 18.22 14.17
CA GLU A 263 -16.94 17.63 12.95
C GLU A 263 -17.51 16.22 12.71
N ALA A 264 -17.71 15.42 13.77
CA ALA A 264 -18.27 14.08 13.71
C ALA A 264 -19.74 14.04 13.27
N ALA A 265 -20.53 15.09 13.57
CA ALA A 265 -21.93 15.19 13.17
C ALA A 265 -22.16 15.52 11.68
N VAL A 266 -21.18 16.12 10.99
CA VAL A 266 -21.33 16.51 9.57
C VAL A 266 -21.46 15.28 8.66
N PRO A 267 -22.53 15.12 7.86
CA PRO A 267 -22.68 13.96 6.98
C PRO A 267 -21.66 13.98 5.84
N GLU A 268 -21.28 12.79 5.37
CA GLU A 268 -20.43 12.62 4.19
C GLU A 268 -21.21 12.82 2.89
N ILE A 269 -20.48 13.01 1.79
CA ILE A 269 -21.04 13.10 0.45
C ILE A 269 -20.38 11.99 -0.38
N SER A 270 -21.04 10.83 -0.49
CA SER A 270 -20.48 9.62 -1.15
C SER A 270 -20.34 9.73 -2.68
N GLY A 271 -20.62 10.90 -3.26
CA GLY A 271 -20.61 11.17 -4.69
C GLY A 271 -21.94 11.77 -5.14
N VAL A 272 -22.05 13.09 -5.00
CA VAL A 272 -23.16 13.84 -5.60
C VAL A 272 -22.67 14.38 -6.94
N ALA A 273 -23.34 13.96 -8.01
CA ALA A 273 -23.08 14.45 -9.36
C ALA A 273 -24.18 15.42 -9.79
N PHE A 274 -23.84 16.39 -10.63
CA PHE A 274 -24.76 17.43 -11.12
C PHE A 274 -26.06 16.86 -11.66
N ILE A 275 -25.97 15.75 -12.39
CA ILE A 275 -27.11 15.07 -13.02
C ILE A 275 -28.18 14.68 -11.99
N PHE A 276 -27.79 14.30 -10.78
CA PHE A 276 -28.70 13.81 -9.74
C PHE A 276 -29.15 14.88 -8.75
N ASN A 277 -28.40 15.97 -8.60
CA ASN A 277 -28.73 17.02 -7.63
C ASN A 277 -28.53 18.43 -8.20
N GLN A 278 -29.22 18.73 -9.30
CA GLN A 278 -29.06 20.01 -10.01
C GLN A 278 -29.34 21.23 -9.14
N LYS A 279 -30.30 21.14 -8.20
CA LYS A 279 -30.62 22.24 -7.30
C LYS A 279 -29.42 22.64 -6.44
N PHE A 280 -28.77 21.66 -5.80
CA PHE A 280 -27.58 21.91 -4.99
C PHE A 280 -26.48 22.64 -5.78
N PHE A 281 -26.17 22.21 -7.01
CA PHE A 281 -25.11 22.84 -7.80
C PHE A 281 -25.51 24.21 -8.37
N LYS A 282 -26.79 24.43 -8.68
CA LYS A 282 -27.29 25.76 -9.08
C LYS A 282 -27.20 26.74 -7.92
N ASP A 283 -27.69 26.35 -6.74
CA ASP A 283 -27.62 27.16 -5.52
C ASP A 283 -26.14 27.48 -5.18
N LEU A 284 -25.25 26.47 -5.25
CA LEU A 284 -23.80 26.67 -5.06
C LEU A 284 -23.21 27.69 -6.03
N TYR A 285 -23.57 27.61 -7.32
CA TYR A 285 -23.08 28.55 -8.33
C TYR A 285 -23.64 29.96 -8.12
N GLU A 286 -24.92 30.09 -7.77
CA GLU A 286 -25.56 31.38 -7.49
C GLU A 286 -24.89 32.09 -6.30
N GLU A 287 -24.60 31.36 -5.22
CA GLU A 287 -23.98 31.91 -4.01
C GLU A 287 -22.48 32.16 -4.16
N THR A 288 -21.76 31.21 -4.77
CA THR A 288 -20.28 31.20 -4.72
C THR A 288 -19.63 31.50 -6.06
N ARG A 289 -20.37 31.45 -7.17
CA ARG A 289 -19.83 31.49 -8.54
C ARG A 289 -18.85 30.36 -8.85
N ILE A 290 -18.98 29.21 -8.16
CA ILE A 290 -18.20 27.99 -8.42
C ILE A 290 -19.10 27.00 -9.16
N ASP A 291 -18.66 26.55 -10.34
CA ASP A 291 -19.39 25.60 -11.18
C ASP A 291 -18.69 24.23 -11.17
N LEU A 292 -19.37 23.22 -10.61
CA LEU A 292 -18.87 21.86 -10.42
C LEU A 292 -19.75 20.84 -11.14
N GLU A 293 -19.11 19.79 -11.66
CA GLU A 293 -19.80 18.62 -12.21
C GLU A 293 -20.11 17.57 -11.13
N ASN A 294 -19.24 17.46 -10.12
CA ASN A 294 -19.40 16.57 -8.99
C ASN A 294 -18.59 17.05 -7.79
N ILE A 295 -19.00 16.61 -6.60
CA ILE A 295 -18.26 16.75 -5.36
C ILE A 295 -18.44 15.51 -4.48
N VAL A 296 -17.36 15.10 -3.83
CA VAL A 296 -17.29 14.03 -2.85
C VAL A 296 -16.65 14.58 -1.60
N TYR A 297 -17.17 14.18 -0.44
CA TYR A 297 -16.61 14.47 0.86
C TYR A 297 -16.52 13.20 1.68
N TYR A 298 -15.30 12.83 2.09
CA TYR A 298 -15.04 11.75 3.03
C TYR A 298 -14.44 12.31 4.31
N LYS A 299 -14.90 11.79 5.44
CA LYS A 299 -14.40 12.13 6.77
C LYS A 299 -13.48 11.01 7.24
N ASP A 300 -12.18 11.19 6.96
CA ASP A 300 -11.14 10.22 7.27
C ASP A 300 -10.17 10.81 8.31
N ASP A 301 -8.88 10.44 8.28
CA ASP A 301 -7.82 11.12 9.04
C ASP A 301 -7.74 12.63 8.73
N THR A 302 -8.33 13.05 7.59
CA THR A 302 -8.54 14.44 7.17
C THR A 302 -9.96 14.60 6.65
N HIS A 303 -10.46 15.83 6.58
CA HIS A 303 -11.63 16.14 5.77
C HIS A 303 -11.20 16.19 4.30
N TYR A 304 -11.48 15.12 3.57
CA TYR A 304 -11.07 14.96 2.19
C TYR A 304 -12.20 15.36 1.25
N PHE A 305 -11.89 16.27 0.32
CA PHE A 305 -12.77 16.64 -0.78
C PHE A 305 -12.12 16.28 -2.10
N VAL A 306 -12.92 15.76 -3.02
CA VAL A 306 -12.60 15.73 -4.45
C VAL A 306 -13.76 16.27 -5.25
N MET A 307 -13.47 17.17 -6.17
CA MET A 307 -14.47 17.83 -7.00
C MET A 307 -13.98 17.99 -8.42
N THR A 308 -14.90 17.95 -9.39
CA THR A 308 -14.59 18.21 -10.79
C THR A 308 -15.12 19.58 -11.15
N ALA A 309 -14.23 20.53 -11.42
CA ALA A 309 -14.58 21.93 -11.71
C ALA A 309 -14.58 22.20 -13.21
N LYS A 310 -15.52 23.04 -13.67
CA LYS A 310 -15.55 23.48 -15.06
C LYS A 310 -14.49 24.54 -15.32
N LYS A 311 -13.91 24.53 -16.53
CA LYS A 311 -12.82 25.41 -16.92
C LYS A 311 -13.13 26.90 -16.76
N HIS A 312 -14.30 27.34 -17.23
CA HIS A 312 -14.69 28.75 -17.11
C HIS A 312 -14.75 29.19 -15.65
N SER A 313 -15.26 28.35 -14.74
CA SER A 313 -15.33 28.68 -13.33
C SER A 313 -13.94 28.85 -12.70
N LEU A 314 -12.96 28.04 -13.11
CA LEU A 314 -11.59 28.18 -12.64
C LEU A 314 -10.88 29.44 -13.18
N LEU A 315 -11.19 29.84 -14.43
CA LEU A 315 -10.70 31.09 -15.01
C LEU A 315 -11.33 32.31 -14.33
N ASP A 316 -12.65 32.32 -14.18
CA ASP A 316 -13.41 33.41 -13.53
C ASP A 316 -12.95 33.63 -12.07
N LYS A 317 -12.52 32.56 -11.40
CA LYS A 317 -11.99 32.59 -10.03
C LYS A 317 -10.48 32.86 -9.94
N GLY A 318 -9.79 33.00 -11.07
CA GLY A 318 -8.35 33.23 -11.12
C GLY A 318 -7.51 32.05 -10.64
N VAL A 319 -8.08 30.84 -10.59
CA VAL A 319 -7.32 29.60 -10.32
C VAL A 319 -6.48 29.23 -11.53
N LEU A 320 -7.05 29.41 -12.72
CA LEU A 320 -6.31 29.38 -13.98
C LEU A 320 -6.09 30.82 -14.43
N LEU A 321 -4.84 31.20 -14.68
CA LEU A 321 -4.49 32.58 -15.04
C LEU A 321 -4.77 32.87 -16.52
N GLN A 322 -4.59 31.88 -17.39
CA GLN A 322 -4.74 32.03 -18.83
C GLN A 322 -5.46 30.82 -19.42
N ASP A 323 -6.25 31.06 -20.46
CA ASP A 323 -6.87 30.01 -21.24
C ASP A 323 -5.88 29.46 -22.28
N HIS A 324 -5.37 28.26 -22.02
CA HIS A 324 -4.60 27.50 -22.99
C HIS A 324 -5.42 26.32 -23.54
N ALA A 325 -5.27 26.08 -24.85
CA ALA A 325 -5.84 24.92 -25.53
C ALA A 325 -5.12 23.61 -25.12
N GLU A 326 -3.81 23.69 -24.88
CA GLU A 326 -3.00 22.54 -24.47
C GLU A 326 -3.12 22.32 -22.95
N VAL A 327 -3.63 21.16 -22.53
CA VAL A 327 -3.89 20.85 -21.10
C VAL A 327 -2.61 20.90 -20.25
N SER A 328 -1.47 20.50 -20.81
CA SER A 328 -0.15 20.55 -20.16
C SER A 328 0.23 21.99 -19.77
N ARG A 329 -0.05 22.97 -20.63
CA ARG A 329 0.16 24.39 -20.37
C ARG A 329 -0.94 24.99 -19.52
N LEU A 330 -2.19 24.55 -19.70
CA LEU A 330 -3.31 25.01 -18.90
C LEU A 330 -3.11 24.71 -17.40
N LEU A 331 -2.53 23.54 -17.10
CA LEU A 331 -2.32 23.05 -15.73
C LEU A 331 -0.86 23.19 -15.25
N SER A 332 -0.01 23.90 -16.00
CA SER A 332 1.36 24.17 -15.53
C SER A 332 1.30 25.16 -14.37
N VAL A 333 1.98 24.81 -13.28
CA VAL A 333 2.14 25.66 -12.09
C VAL A 333 3.42 26.47 -12.21
#